data_AF-A0A151JSB6-F1
#
_entry.id   AF-A0A151JSB6-F1
#
_cell.length_a   1.000
_cell.length_b   1.000
_cell.length_c   1.000
_cell.angle_alpha   90.00
_cell.angle_beta   90.00
_cell.angle_gamma   90.00
#
_symmetry.space_group_name_H-M   'P 1'
#
loop_
_entity.id
_entity.type
_entity.pdbx_description
1 polymer ?
#
loop_
_entity_poly.entity_id
_entity_poly.type
_entity_poly.pdbx_seq_one_letter_code
_entity_poly.pdbx_strand_id
1 'polypeptide(L)'
;NFEELLISEVSRRRELWDPSLELKLRGPRIVAKSWADIDTAFNIEPGTAKKRWKTLRDCYARKLAEEKKYVPSGSGASQSTIKWKYYASLNFLRSTVGYRK
;
A
#
# COMPACT_ATOMS: atom_id res chain seq x y z
N ASN A 1 10.71 -3.53 11.58
CA ASN A 1 9.66 -4.59 11.57
C ASN A 1 9.47 -5.13 10.14
N PHE A 2 9.07 -6.39 9.92
CA PHE A 2 8.96 -6.98 8.57
C PHE A 2 8.06 -6.15 7.64
N GLU A 3 6.90 -5.70 8.11
CA GLU A 3 6.00 -4.89 7.28
C GLU A 3 6.60 -3.55 6.85
N GLU A 4 7.43 -2.91 7.67
CA GLU A 4 8.08 -1.63 7.33
C GLU A 4 9.10 -1.81 6.22
N LEU A 5 9.88 -2.89 6.28
CA LEU A 5 10.82 -3.27 5.23
C LEU A 5 10.09 -3.62 3.94
N LEU A 6 8.99 -4.37 4.04
CA LEU A 6 8.14 -4.69 2.89
C LEU A 6 7.56 -3.42 2.24
N ILE A 7 7.08 -2.46 3.04
CA ILE A 7 6.55 -1.18 2.52
C ILE A 7 7.66 -0.40 1.80
N SER A 8 8.85 -0.33 2.39
CA SER A 8 10.02 0.32 1.78
C SER A 8 10.42 -0.32 0.46
N GLU A 9 10.37 -1.65 0.38
CA GLU A 9 10.73 -2.40 -0.84
C GLU A 9 9.68 -2.20 -1.94
N VAL A 10 8.40 -2.28 -1.60
CA VAL A 10 7.31 -2.10 -2.56
C VAL A 10 7.22 -0.65 -3.04
N SER A 11 7.47 0.34 -2.19
CA SER A 11 7.41 1.77 -2.60
C SER A 11 8.43 2.09 -3.71
N ARG A 12 9.59 1.43 -3.70
CA ARG A 12 10.63 1.55 -4.74
C ARG A 12 10.29 0.82 -6.05
N ARG A 13 9.36 -0.13 -6.02
CA ARG A 13 8.93 -0.97 -7.16
C ARG A 13 7.59 -0.50 -7.71
N ARG A 14 7.62 0.58 -8.50
CA ARG A 14 6.41 1.23 -9.04
C ARG A 14 5.49 0.28 -9.81
N GLU A 15 6.03 -0.73 -10.47
CA GLU A 15 5.26 -1.76 -11.19
C GLU A 15 4.24 -2.50 -10.30
N LEU A 16 4.45 -2.51 -8.99
CA LEU A 16 3.58 -3.19 -8.02
C LEU A 16 2.37 -2.35 -7.59
N TRP A 17 2.41 -1.04 -7.76
CA TRP A 17 1.40 -0.15 -7.16
C TRP A 17 0.96 1.04 -8.01
N ASP A 18 1.74 1.45 -9.01
CA ASP A 18 1.50 2.64 -9.81
C ASP A 18 0.73 2.31 -11.11
N PRO A 19 -0.55 2.68 -11.21
CA PRO A 19 -1.35 2.42 -12.41
C PRO A 19 -0.98 3.33 -13.59
N SER A 20 -0.24 4.43 -13.36
CA SER A 20 0.19 5.35 -14.42
C SER A 20 1.30 4.79 -15.30
N LEU A 21 1.96 3.72 -14.85
CA LEU A 21 2.95 3.01 -15.66
C LEU A 21 2.29 2.33 -16.87
N GLU A 22 3.01 2.40 -18.00
CA GLU A 22 2.63 1.67 -19.20
C GLU A 22 2.50 0.16 -18.91
N LEU A 23 1.53 -0.49 -19.56
CA LEU A 23 1.26 -1.92 -19.36
C LEU A 23 2.48 -2.80 -19.60
N LYS A 24 3.38 -2.40 -20.50
CA LYS A 24 4.64 -3.11 -20.77
C LYS A 24 5.61 -3.10 -19.60
N LEU A 25 5.48 -2.15 -18.67
CA LEU A 25 6.33 -1.99 -17.48
C LEU A 25 5.67 -2.57 -16.21
N ARG A 26 4.37 -2.85 -16.24
CA ARG A 26 3.60 -3.43 -15.12
C ARG A 26 2.81 -4.68 -15.50
N GLY A 27 3.26 -5.37 -16.55
CA GLY A 27 2.60 -6.58 -17.05
C GLY A 27 2.66 -7.73 -16.04
N PRO A 28 1.80 -8.76 -16.18
CA PRO A 28 1.72 -9.86 -15.22
C PRO A 28 3.06 -10.56 -14.96
N ARG A 29 3.89 -10.74 -15.99
CA ARG A 29 5.23 -11.34 -15.87
C ARG A 29 6.18 -10.49 -15.04
N ILE A 30 6.17 -9.17 -15.22
CA ILE A 30 7.03 -8.25 -14.47
C ILE A 30 6.58 -8.21 -13.01
N VAL A 31 5.28 -8.06 -12.77
CA VAL A 31 4.72 -8.06 -11.41
C VAL A 31 5.03 -9.38 -10.69
N ALA A 32 4.89 -10.53 -11.37
CA ALA A 32 5.22 -11.83 -10.79
C ALA A 32 6.70 -11.94 -10.44
N LYS A 33 7.60 -11.50 -11.33
CA LYS A 33 9.04 -11.46 -11.07
C LYS A 33 9.36 -10.56 -9.88
N SER A 34 8.81 -9.35 -9.84
CA SER A 34 9.04 -8.41 -8.74
C SER A 34 8.60 -8.97 -7.40
N TRP A 35 7.50 -9.73 -7.32
CA TRP A 35 7.12 -10.41 -6.08
C TRP A 35 8.09 -11.54 -5.71
N ALA A 36 8.50 -12.37 -6.67
CA ALA A 36 9.47 -13.43 -6.43
C ALA A 36 10.81 -12.86 -5.93
N ASP A 37 11.31 -11.79 -6.55
CA ASP A 37 12.53 -11.10 -6.15
C ASP A 37 12.43 -10.56 -4.70
N ILE A 38 11.26 -10.08 -4.29
CA ILE A 38 11.01 -9.66 -2.90
C ILE A 38 11.05 -10.87 -1.97
N ASP A 39 10.33 -11.95 -2.27
CA ASP A 39 10.31 -13.15 -1.44
C ASP A 39 11.73 -13.74 -1.27
N THR A 40 12.53 -13.75 -2.34
CA THR A 40 13.95 -14.14 -2.30
C THR A 40 14.79 -13.18 -1.47
N ALA A 41 14.64 -11.85 -1.64
CA ALA A 41 15.41 -10.86 -0.88
C ALA A 41 15.15 -10.92 0.63
N PHE A 42 13.94 -11.30 1.03
CA PHE A 42 13.57 -11.48 2.43
C PHE A 42 13.78 -12.92 2.95
N ASN A 43 14.20 -13.85 2.08
CA ASN A 43 14.34 -15.27 2.39
C ASN A 43 13.06 -15.88 3.01
N ILE A 44 11.91 -15.65 2.37
CA ILE A 44 10.59 -16.13 2.80
C ILE A 44 9.95 -17.03 1.73
N GLU A 45 8.90 -17.75 2.12
CA GLU A 45 8.16 -18.63 1.21
C GLU A 45 7.55 -17.83 0.03
N PRO A 46 7.64 -18.35 -1.21
CA PRO A 46 7.05 -17.71 -2.38
C PRO A 46 5.57 -17.31 -2.20
N GLY A 47 5.25 -16.08 -2.56
CA GLY A 47 3.93 -15.48 -2.43
C GLY A 47 3.64 -14.87 -1.05
N THR A 48 4.53 -15.00 -0.07
CA THR A 48 4.31 -14.47 1.28
C THR A 48 4.30 -12.94 1.29
N ALA A 49 5.28 -12.29 0.64
CA ALA A 49 5.34 -10.83 0.53
C ALA A 49 4.06 -10.28 -0.10
N LYS A 50 3.59 -10.90 -1.19
CA LYS A 50 2.36 -10.50 -1.88
C LYS A 50 1.13 -10.59 -0.99
N LYS A 51 0.98 -11.68 -0.23
CA LYS A 51 -0.12 -11.86 0.74
C LYS A 51 -0.07 -10.78 1.83
N ARG A 52 1.11 -10.53 2.40
CA ARG A 52 1.32 -9.51 3.45
C ARG A 52 1.04 -8.10 2.95
N TRP A 53 1.51 -7.79 1.75
CA TRP A 53 1.24 -6.50 1.09
C TRP A 53 -0.24 -6.27 0.85
N LYS A 54 -0.99 -7.29 0.41
CA LYS A 54 -2.45 -7.19 0.23
C LYS A 54 -3.12 -6.74 1.53
N THR A 55 -2.80 -7.38 2.65
CA THR A 55 -3.34 -7.02 3.97
C THR A 55 -3.01 -5.57 4.36
N LEU A 56 -1.79 -5.11 4.11
CA LEU A 56 -1.37 -3.73 4.35
C LEU A 56 -2.17 -2.74 3.49
N ARG A 57 -2.27 -3.00 2.19
CA ARG A 57 -3.00 -2.15 1.24
C ARG A 57 -4.49 -2.08 1.57
N ASP A 58 -5.11 -3.20 1.94
CA ASP A 58 -6.53 -3.26 2.31
C ASP A 58 -6.79 -2.49 3.63
N CYS A 59 -5.88 -2.58 4.60
CA CYS A 59 -5.94 -1.78 5.82
C CYS A 59 -5.80 -0.28 5.52
N TYR A 60 -4.83 0.10 4.68
CA TYR A 60 -4.65 1.48 4.25
C TYR A 60 -5.89 2.03 3.55
N ALA A 61 -6.50 1.27 2.65
CA ALA A 61 -7.72 1.66 1.95
C ALA A 61 -8.87 1.97 2.93
N ARG A 62 -9.06 1.13 3.95
CA ARG A 62 -10.06 1.36 5.00
C ARG A 62 -9.75 2.62 5.81
N LYS A 63 -8.50 2.80 6.24
CA LYS A 63 -8.07 3.99 6.99
C LYS A 63 -8.21 5.28 6.19
N LEU A 64 -7.88 5.25 4.90
CA LEU A 64 -8.07 6.38 4.01
C LEU A 64 -9.56 6.70 3.81
N ALA A 65 -10.43 5.68 3.75
CA ALA A 65 -11.87 5.89 3.70
C ALA A 65 -12.43 6.45 5.01
N GLU A 66 -11.94 5.99 6.18
CA GLU A 66 -12.26 6.57 7.49
C GLU A 66 -11.87 8.05 7.56
N GLU A 67 -10.65 8.39 7.12
CA GLU A 67 -10.17 9.78 7.05
C GLU A 67 -11.07 10.65 6.15
N LYS A 68 -11.44 10.16 4.97
CA LYS A 68 -12.30 10.89 4.02
C LYS A 68 -13.74 11.07 4.51
N LYS A 69 -14.26 10.14 5.30
CA LYS A 69 -15.62 10.20 5.86
C LYS A 69 -15.72 11.10 7.08
N TYR A 70 -14.59 11.48 7.69
CA TYR A 70 -14.60 12.33 8.86
C TYR A 70 -15.17 13.71 8.53
N VAL A 71 -16.32 14.03 9.12
CA VAL A 71 -16.92 15.36 9.12
C VAL A 71 -16.83 15.90 10.55
N PRO A 72 -16.03 16.94 10.83
CA PRO A 72 -15.96 17.52 12.15
C PRO A 72 -17.28 18.21 12.49
N SER A 73 -18.10 17.59 13.34
CA SER A 73 -19.34 18.18 13.87
C SER A 73 -19.06 18.83 15.22
N GLY A 74 -18.72 20.13 15.22
CA GLY A 74 -18.57 20.95 16.43
C GLY A 74 -17.26 21.75 16.50
N SER A 75 -17.31 22.89 17.21
CA SER A 75 -16.24 23.91 17.31
C SER A 75 -14.95 23.45 18.00
N GLY A 76 -14.91 22.22 18.53
CA GLY A 76 -13.74 21.61 19.21
C GLY A 76 -13.31 20.26 18.63
N ALA A 77 -13.84 19.86 17.47
CA ALA A 77 -13.51 18.57 16.87
C ALA A 77 -12.09 18.60 16.25
N SER A 78 -11.10 18.07 16.96
CA SER A 78 -9.74 17.86 16.44
C SER A 78 -9.78 16.87 15.28
N GLN A 79 -9.09 17.17 14.17
CA GLN A 79 -8.92 16.25 13.04
C GLN A 79 -8.60 14.83 13.53
N SER A 80 -9.33 13.83 13.03
CA SER A 80 -9.06 12.44 13.39
C SER A 80 -7.69 12.01 12.88
N THR A 81 -6.68 11.97 13.76
CA THR A 81 -5.38 11.40 13.42
C THR A 81 -5.54 9.88 13.29
N ILE A 82 -5.29 9.34 12.10
CA ILE A 82 -5.30 7.88 11.89
C ILE A 82 -4.19 7.23 12.72
N LYS A 83 -4.56 6.50 13.77
CA LYS A 83 -3.62 5.79 14.65
C LYS A 83 -3.22 4.42 14.07
N TRP A 84 -2.47 4.44 12.97
CA TRP A 84 -1.86 3.22 12.43
C TRP A 84 -0.44 3.50 11.95
N LYS A 85 0.55 2.80 12.53
CA LYS A 85 1.99 3.07 12.33
C LYS A 85 2.46 3.03 10.88
N TYR A 86 1.76 2.32 10.00
CA TYR A 86 2.12 2.22 8.58
C TYR A 86 1.40 3.23 7.68
N TYR A 87 0.47 4.01 8.24
CA TYR A 87 -0.40 4.90 7.45
C TYR A 87 0.40 5.95 6.67
N ALA A 88 1.34 6.63 7.35
CA ALA A 88 2.21 7.60 6.72
C ALA A 88 3.11 6.96 5.66
N SER A 89 3.71 5.79 5.95
CA SER A 89 4.60 5.09 5.02
C SER A 89 3.89 4.60 3.76
N LEU A 90 2.57 4.39 3.81
CA LEU A 90 1.74 3.96 2.68
C LEU A 90 1.11 5.14 1.91
N ASN A 91 1.42 6.38 2.27
CA ASN A 91 0.78 7.55 1.68
C ASN A 91 1.06 7.74 0.17
N PHE A 92 2.11 7.10 -0.37
CA PHE A 92 2.35 7.03 -1.81
C PHE A 92 1.24 6.32 -2.59
N LEU A 93 0.39 5.54 -1.90
CA LEU A 93 -0.79 4.90 -2.48
C LEU A 93 -2.03 5.79 -2.52
N ARG A 94 -1.99 7.00 -1.93
CA ARG A 94 -3.19 7.85 -1.77
C ARG A 94 -3.91 8.14 -3.09
N SER A 95 -3.16 8.32 -4.18
CA SER A 95 -3.69 8.56 -5.52
C SER A 95 -4.14 7.29 -6.25
N THR A 96 -3.70 6.12 -5.79
CA THR A 96 -3.91 4.83 -6.48
C THR A 96 -4.94 3.93 -5.77
N VAL A 97 -5.12 4.13 -4.46
CA VAL A 97 -6.07 3.42 -3.60
C VAL A 97 -7.22 4.36 -3.29
N GLY A 98 -8.21 4.42 -4.19
CA GLY A 98 -9.33 5.35 -4.05
C GLY A 98 -10.23 5.47 -5.26
N TYR A 99 -9.81 4.96 -6.42
CA TYR A 99 -10.66 4.90 -7.61
C TYR A 99 -11.53 3.64 -7.58
N ARG A 100 -12.52 3.60 -6.70
CA ARG A 100 -13.76 2.88 -6.99
C ARG A 100 -14.72 3.95 -7.50
N LYS A 101 -14.79 4.08 -8.83
CA LYS A 101 -15.92 4.73 -9.49
C LYS A 101 -17.15 3.89 -9.30
#